data_AF-A0A0M3HXN8-F1
#
_entry.id   AF-A0A0M3HXN8-F1
#
_cell.length_a   1.000
_cell.length_b   1.000
_cell.length_c   1.000
_cell.angle_alpha   90.00
_cell.angle_beta   90.00
_cell.angle_gamma   90.00
#
_symmetry.space_group_name_H-M   'P 1'
#
loop_
_entity.id
_entity.type
_entity.pdbx_description
1 polymer ?
#
loop_
_entity_poly.entity_id
_entity_poly.type
_entity_poly.pdbx_seq_one_letter_code
_entity_poly.pdbx_strand_id
1 'polypeptide(L)'
;MSEDYGEPFYVEAHGGKNDVILYRSKADPNLAIEFFFRSSSKDGRSRYYRCTKCWYLYKMKRGTCATLIVRDGRIVTDPENPGVPHQCDFRPLEAVTANRASIAGRKRRMKFEHGTMMPWERYDDISRSTFTLFHHFIIHRGFVTSTFNALATLNLQSYVVIGL
;
A
#
# COMPACT_ATOMS: atom_id res chain seq x y z
N MET A 1 -23.51 -16.36 -8.79
CA MET A 1 -23.87 -14.93 -9.01
C MET A 1 -22.71 -14.10 -8.47
N SER A 2 -22.43 -12.90 -9.00
CA SER A 2 -21.49 -12.00 -8.33
C SER A 2 -22.21 -11.37 -7.15
N GLU A 3 -21.74 -11.66 -5.94
CA GLU A 3 -22.27 -11.11 -4.70
C GLU A 3 -21.99 -9.60 -4.65
N ASP A 4 -22.99 -8.80 -4.26
CA ASP A 4 -22.84 -7.36 -4.04
C ASP A 4 -22.77 -7.10 -2.53
N TYR A 5 -21.63 -6.57 -2.09
CA TYR A 5 -21.37 -6.20 -0.69
C TYR A 5 -21.61 -4.71 -0.41
N GLY A 6 -22.15 -3.98 -1.38
CA GLY A 6 -22.51 -2.56 -1.29
C GLY A 6 -21.50 -1.63 -1.92
N GLU A 7 -21.66 -0.33 -1.64
CA GLU A 7 -20.82 0.72 -2.20
C GLU A 7 -19.56 0.94 -1.35
N PRO A 8 -18.38 1.12 -1.98
CA PRO A 8 -17.14 1.39 -1.27
C PRO A 8 -17.11 2.81 -0.71
N PHE A 9 -16.99 2.94 0.62
CA PHE A 9 -16.80 4.23 1.27
C PHE A 9 -15.32 4.68 1.16
N TYR A 10 -15.05 5.62 0.25
CA TYR A 10 -13.71 6.14 -0.02
C TYR A 10 -13.28 7.22 0.98
N VAL A 11 -12.00 7.17 1.37
CA VAL A 11 -11.36 8.09 2.30
C VAL A 11 -9.91 8.38 1.90
N GLU A 12 -9.49 9.65 1.95
CA GLU A 12 -8.18 10.14 1.48
C GLU A 12 -7.00 9.43 2.16
N ALA A 13 -6.19 8.67 1.41
CA ALA A 13 -5.17 7.81 2.01
C ALA A 13 -3.91 8.55 2.51
N HIS A 14 -3.10 7.82 3.27
CA HIS A 14 -1.77 8.23 3.70
C HIS A 14 -0.91 8.68 2.50
N GLY A 15 -0.49 9.96 2.50
CA GLY A 15 0.29 10.56 1.40
C GLY A 15 -0.53 11.05 0.19
N GLY A 16 -1.87 10.85 0.16
CA GLY A 16 -2.79 11.53 -0.77
C GLY A 16 -2.63 11.23 -2.25
N LYS A 17 -2.11 10.05 -2.65
CA LYS A 17 -2.00 9.65 -4.07
C LYS A 17 -3.14 8.80 -4.61
N ASN A 18 -3.76 7.98 -3.77
CA ASN A 18 -4.93 7.14 -4.10
C ASN A 18 -5.85 7.11 -2.88
N ASP A 19 -7.14 6.84 -3.05
CA ASP A 19 -8.04 6.65 -1.91
C ASP A 19 -7.89 5.25 -1.27
N VAL A 20 -8.29 5.18 -0.01
CA VAL A 20 -8.50 3.94 0.75
C VAL A 20 -10.00 3.71 0.89
N ILE A 21 -10.43 2.46 0.84
CA ILE A 21 -11.80 2.08 1.20
C ILE A 21 -11.81 1.78 2.70
N LEU A 22 -12.71 2.43 3.44
CA LEU A 22 -12.97 2.14 4.85
C LEU A 22 -14.28 1.35 4.93
N TYR A 23 -14.18 0.06 5.23
CA TYR A 23 -15.34 -0.81 5.44
C TYR A 23 -15.63 -0.94 6.94
N ARG A 24 -16.90 -0.82 7.33
CA ARG A 24 -17.38 -1.12 8.69
C ARG A 24 -17.99 -2.52 8.69
N SER A 25 -17.77 -3.27 9.76
CA SER A 25 -18.33 -4.61 9.86
C SER A 25 -19.87 -4.58 9.91
N LYS A 26 -20.49 -5.59 9.30
CA LYS A 26 -21.92 -5.88 9.39
C LYS A 26 -22.29 -6.47 10.74
N ALA A 27 -21.38 -7.24 11.36
CA ALA A 27 -21.58 -7.86 12.66
C ALA A 27 -21.43 -6.84 13.82
N ASP A 28 -20.44 -5.95 13.73
CA ASP A 28 -20.29 -4.82 14.67
C ASP A 28 -19.96 -3.52 13.92
N PRO A 29 -20.90 -2.57 13.81
CA PRO A 29 -20.67 -1.28 13.16
C PRO A 29 -19.54 -0.42 13.78
N ASN A 30 -19.12 -0.73 15.02
CA ASN A 30 -17.99 -0.08 15.70
C ASN A 30 -16.64 -0.66 15.27
N LEU A 31 -16.61 -1.77 14.53
CA LEU A 31 -15.41 -2.39 14.00
C LEU A 31 -15.22 -2.04 12.51
N ALA A 32 -13.99 -1.73 12.12
CA ALA A 32 -13.66 -1.29 10.78
C ALA A 32 -12.30 -1.79 10.29
N ILE A 33 -12.18 -1.84 8.96
CA ILE A 33 -10.98 -2.27 8.24
C ILE A 33 -10.72 -1.40 7.02
N GLU A 34 -9.45 -1.23 6.66
CA GLU A 34 -9.00 -0.31 5.63
C GLU A 34 -8.35 -1.07 4.47
N PHE A 35 -8.77 -0.78 3.23
CA PHE A 35 -8.19 -1.35 2.02
C PHE A 35 -7.56 -0.26 1.12
N PHE A 36 -6.26 -0.35 0.83
CA PHE A 36 -5.59 0.60 -0.05
C PHE A 36 -5.59 0.11 -1.50
N PHE A 37 -5.67 1.05 -2.45
CA PHE A 37 -5.62 0.76 -3.88
C PHE A 37 -4.30 0.08 -4.29
N ARG A 38 -4.41 -1.01 -5.06
CA ARG A 38 -3.26 -1.76 -5.59
C ARG A 38 -3.11 -1.59 -7.10
N SER A 39 -4.19 -1.74 -7.86
CA SER A 39 -4.19 -1.73 -9.34
C SER A 39 -5.61 -1.69 -9.90
N SER A 40 -5.76 -1.36 -11.19
CA SER A 40 -7.00 -1.51 -11.95
C SER A 40 -6.82 -2.56 -13.06
N SER A 41 -7.92 -3.12 -13.57
CA SER A 41 -7.96 -3.90 -14.80
C SER A 41 -7.72 -3.00 -16.03
N LYS A 42 -7.33 -3.60 -17.16
CA LYS A 42 -7.03 -2.87 -18.42
C LYS A 42 -8.22 -2.10 -18.98
N ASP A 43 -9.43 -2.59 -18.75
CA ASP A 43 -10.71 -1.97 -19.13
C ASP A 43 -11.22 -0.94 -18.10
N GLY A 44 -10.50 -0.73 -16.99
CA GLY A 44 -10.85 0.22 -15.93
C GLY A 44 -12.04 -0.18 -15.03
N ARG A 45 -12.79 -1.23 -15.41
CA ARG A 45 -14.04 -1.66 -14.72
C ARG A 45 -13.81 -2.25 -13.35
N SER A 46 -12.72 -2.99 -13.16
CA SER A 46 -12.36 -3.62 -11.89
C SER A 46 -11.17 -2.90 -11.25
N ARG A 47 -11.30 -2.56 -9.97
CA ARG A 47 -10.26 -1.99 -9.12
C ARG A 47 -9.95 -2.97 -7.98
N TYR A 48 -8.66 -3.23 -7.78
CA TYR A 48 -8.15 -4.19 -6.82
C TYR A 48 -7.50 -3.44 -5.65
N TYR A 49 -7.87 -3.83 -4.44
CA TYR A 49 -7.39 -3.25 -3.19
C TYR A 49 -6.86 -4.36 -2.28
N ARG A 50 -6.04 -3.97 -1.29
CA ARG A 50 -5.48 -4.87 -0.28
C ARG A 50 -5.70 -4.33 1.11
N CYS A 51 -5.97 -5.22 2.07
CA CYS A 51 -6.11 -4.82 3.48
C CYS A 51 -4.79 -4.20 3.98
N THR A 52 -4.86 -2.97 4.49
CA THR A 52 -3.72 -2.16 4.91
C THR A 52 -2.93 -2.83 6.04
N LYS A 53 -3.63 -3.38 7.04
CA LYS A 53 -2.97 -4.05 8.17
C LYS A 53 -2.40 -5.41 7.78
N CYS A 54 -3.13 -6.21 6.98
CA CYS A 54 -2.59 -7.44 6.39
C CYS A 54 -1.32 -7.19 5.57
N TRP A 55 -1.29 -6.12 4.76
CA TRP A 55 -0.11 -5.79 3.95
C TRP A 55 1.11 -5.40 4.81
N TYR A 56 0.89 -4.70 5.93
CA TYR A 56 1.95 -4.44 6.90
C TYR A 56 2.49 -5.74 7.50
N LEU A 57 1.61 -6.64 7.96
CA LEU A 57 2.00 -7.95 8.49
C LEU A 57 2.71 -8.82 7.44
N TYR A 58 2.23 -8.82 6.19
CA TYR A 58 2.87 -9.50 5.07
C TYR A 58 4.32 -9.04 4.85
N LYS A 59 4.61 -7.74 4.98
CA LYS A 59 5.99 -7.23 4.88
C LYS A 59 6.87 -7.74 6.02
N MET A 60 6.33 -7.89 7.23
CA MET A 60 7.12 -8.27 8.41
C MET A 60 7.36 -9.78 8.51
N LYS A 61 6.31 -10.60 8.41
CA LYS A 61 6.36 -12.06 8.68
C LYS A 61 6.09 -12.95 7.47
N ARG A 62 5.74 -12.36 6.31
CA ARG A 62 5.16 -13.04 5.13
C ARG A 62 3.85 -13.78 5.46
N GLY A 63 3.07 -14.13 4.43
CA GLY A 63 1.79 -14.84 4.59
C GLY A 63 0.72 -14.41 3.59
N THR A 64 -0.55 -14.43 4.02
CA THR A 64 -1.70 -13.98 3.24
C THR A 64 -1.88 -12.47 3.34
N CYS A 65 -2.53 -11.89 2.34
CA CYS A 65 -2.94 -10.49 2.36
C CYS A 65 -4.30 -10.37 1.70
N ALA A 66 -5.33 -10.18 2.52
CA ALA A 66 -6.71 -10.09 2.06
C ALA A 66 -6.89 -9.03 0.98
N THR A 67 -7.67 -9.38 -0.04
CA THR A 67 -7.93 -8.59 -1.23
C THR A 67 -9.41 -8.21 -1.31
N LEU A 68 -9.67 -6.98 -1.74
CA LEU A 68 -11.02 -6.49 -2.02
C LEU A 68 -11.08 -6.11 -3.50
N ILE A 69 -12.16 -6.52 -4.18
CA ILE A 69 -12.41 -6.15 -5.58
C ILE A 69 -13.63 -5.24 -5.61
N VAL A 70 -13.48 -4.06 -6.21
CA VAL A 70 -14.58 -3.21 -6.63
C VAL A 70 -14.74 -3.36 -8.14
N ARG A 71 -15.94 -3.68 -8.62
CA ARG A 71 -16.26 -3.77 -10.05
C ARG A 71 -17.46 -2.88 -10.33
N ASP A 72 -17.34 -2.02 -11.33
CA ASP A 72 -18.41 -1.11 -11.79
C ASP A 72 -19.05 -0.32 -10.62
N GLY A 73 -18.21 0.10 -9.65
CA GLY A 73 -18.62 0.85 -8.46
C GLY A 73 -19.11 0.02 -7.28
N ARG A 74 -19.33 -1.30 -7.42
CA ARG A 74 -19.82 -2.21 -6.37
C ARG A 74 -18.71 -3.07 -5.79
N ILE A 75 -18.76 -3.38 -4.50
CA ILE A 75 -17.85 -4.35 -3.88
C ILE A 75 -18.33 -5.76 -4.27
N VAL A 76 -17.46 -6.55 -4.91
CA VAL A 76 -17.77 -7.89 -5.43
C VAL A 76 -16.95 -9.00 -4.76
N THR A 77 -16.55 -8.79 -3.50
CA THR A 77 -15.80 -9.74 -2.67
C THR A 77 -16.10 -9.45 -1.21
N ASP A 78 -16.34 -10.48 -0.40
CA ASP A 78 -16.60 -10.30 1.03
C ASP A 78 -15.44 -9.54 1.71
N PRO A 79 -15.68 -8.36 2.32
CA PRO A 79 -14.65 -7.64 3.05
C PRO A 79 -14.29 -8.30 4.40
N GLU A 80 -15.20 -9.10 4.98
CA GLU A 80 -15.03 -9.81 6.25
C GLU A 80 -14.43 -11.19 6.03
N ASN A 81 -14.97 -11.96 5.07
CA ASN A 81 -14.55 -13.33 4.75
C ASN A 81 -13.97 -13.47 3.33
N PRO A 82 -12.95 -12.67 2.93
CA PRO A 82 -12.37 -12.75 1.59
C PRO A 82 -11.70 -14.10 1.33
N GLY A 83 -11.76 -14.58 0.09
CA GLY A 83 -11.17 -15.87 -0.32
C GLY A 83 -9.64 -15.99 -0.09
N VAL A 84 -8.95 -14.87 0.12
CA VAL A 84 -7.64 -14.84 0.79
C VAL A 84 -7.87 -14.27 2.20
N PRO A 85 -7.79 -15.08 3.27
CA PRO A 85 -8.22 -14.65 4.60
C PRO A 85 -7.31 -13.57 5.19
N HIS A 86 -7.91 -12.74 6.06
CA HIS A 86 -7.19 -11.74 6.83
C HIS A 86 -6.20 -12.38 7.81
N GLN A 87 -5.09 -11.68 8.07
CA GLN A 87 -4.13 -11.98 9.14
C GLN A 87 -4.24 -11.00 10.32
N CYS A 88 -5.26 -10.14 10.28
CA CYS A 88 -5.48 -9.09 11.25
C CYS A 88 -6.95 -9.01 11.60
N ASP A 89 -7.21 -8.62 12.83
CA ASP A 89 -8.54 -8.36 13.33
C ASP A 89 -9.05 -7.01 12.83
N PHE A 90 -10.38 -6.86 12.82
CA PHE A 90 -10.99 -5.56 12.64
C PHE A 90 -10.65 -4.68 13.85
N ARG A 91 -10.58 -3.36 13.64
CA ARG A 91 -10.19 -2.40 14.69
C ARG A 91 -11.36 -1.50 15.06
N PRO A 92 -11.43 -0.97 16.29
CA PRO A 92 -12.37 0.07 16.65
C PRO A 92 -12.36 1.23 15.65
N LEU A 93 -13.53 1.65 15.20
CA LEU A 93 -13.73 2.70 14.21
C LEU A 93 -13.10 4.02 14.68
N GLU A 94 -13.18 4.31 15.97
CA GLU A 94 -12.48 5.42 16.64
C GLU A 94 -10.95 5.36 16.46
N ALA A 95 -10.32 4.19 16.65
CA ALA A 95 -8.88 4.03 16.48
C ALA A 95 -8.46 4.18 15.00
N VAL A 96 -9.32 3.75 14.07
CA VAL A 96 -9.13 3.96 12.64
C VAL A 96 -9.24 5.45 12.29
N THR A 97 -10.31 6.14 12.69
CA THR A 97 -10.53 7.57 12.38
C THR A 97 -9.49 8.46 13.06
N ALA A 98 -9.11 8.21 14.31
CA ALA A 98 -8.06 8.95 15.02
C ALA A 98 -6.69 8.81 14.33
N ASN A 99 -6.33 7.61 13.87
CA ASN A 99 -5.10 7.38 13.10
C ASN A 99 -5.10 8.20 11.79
N ARG A 100 -6.24 8.26 11.09
CA ARG A 100 -6.39 9.08 9.87
C ARG A 100 -6.32 10.58 10.17
N ALA A 101 -6.96 11.05 11.23
CA ALA A 101 -6.91 12.44 11.67
C ALA A 101 -5.48 12.89 12.01
N SER A 102 -4.71 12.05 12.72
CA SER A 102 -3.29 12.28 13.01
C SER A 102 -2.45 12.43 11.73
N ILE A 103 -2.69 11.57 10.73
CA ILE A 103 -1.97 11.61 9.44
C ILE A 103 -2.35 12.83 8.60
N ALA A 104 -3.63 13.23 8.59
CA ALA A 104 -4.08 14.48 7.97
C ALA A 104 -3.48 15.72 8.68
N GLY A 105 -3.33 15.67 10.02
CA GLY A 105 -2.61 16.68 10.80
C GLY A 105 -1.15 16.83 10.38
N ARG A 106 -0.41 15.72 10.31
CA ARG A 106 1.01 15.70 9.86
C ARG A 106 1.17 16.24 8.44
N LYS A 107 0.27 15.86 7.51
CA LYS A 107 0.27 16.37 6.12
C LYS A 107 0.08 17.89 6.05
N ARG A 108 -0.76 18.47 6.92
CA ARG A 108 -0.92 19.93 7.02
C ARG A 108 0.34 20.60 7.56
N ARG A 109 0.94 20.07 8.63
CA ARG A 109 2.18 20.62 9.21
C ARG A 109 3.34 20.61 8.21
N MET A 110 3.58 19.50 7.52
CA MET A 110 4.64 19.41 6.50
C MET A 110 4.43 20.36 5.33
N LYS A 111 3.18 20.68 4.95
CA LYS A 111 2.90 21.70 3.92
C LYS A 111 3.26 23.12 4.38
N PHE A 112 3.11 23.43 5.67
CA PHE A 112 3.53 24.71 6.23
C PHE A 112 5.06 24.79 6.35
N GLU A 113 5.72 23.73 6.81
CA GLU A 113 7.19 23.69 6.95
C GLU A 113 7.91 23.79 5.59
N HIS A 114 7.36 23.20 4.52
CA HIS A 114 7.88 23.37 3.15
C HIS A 114 7.54 24.73 2.50
N GLY A 115 6.78 25.60 3.16
CA GLY A 115 6.47 26.95 2.66
C GLY A 115 7.63 27.94 2.79
N THR A 116 8.68 27.59 3.54
CA THR A 116 9.76 28.49 3.95
C THR A 116 11.16 28.03 3.52
N MET A 117 11.26 26.94 2.72
CA MET A 117 12.52 26.30 2.39
C MET A 117 12.95 26.61 0.93
N MET A 118 14.20 27.01 0.75
CA MET A 118 14.72 27.45 -0.55
C MET A 118 14.90 26.29 -1.55
N PRO A 119 14.86 26.54 -2.88
CA PRO A 119 14.71 25.48 -3.89
C PRO A 119 15.82 24.41 -4.01
N TRP A 120 16.96 24.57 -3.35
CA TRP A 120 18.15 23.72 -3.52
C TRP A 120 18.34 22.64 -2.46
N GLU A 121 17.62 22.67 -1.32
CA GLU A 121 17.69 21.62 -0.28
C GLU A 121 16.76 20.43 -0.59
N ARG A 122 16.62 20.08 -1.87
CA ARG A 122 15.74 19.03 -2.37
C ARG A 122 16.49 17.75 -2.75
N TYR A 123 17.35 17.27 -1.86
CA TYR A 123 17.95 15.95 -1.96
C TYR A 123 17.85 15.22 -0.62
N ASP A 124 17.48 13.94 -0.70
CA ASP A 124 17.36 12.96 0.40
C ASP A 124 16.35 13.27 1.54
N ASP A 125 15.15 12.66 1.45
CA ASP A 125 14.70 11.71 2.51
C ASP A 125 13.46 10.83 2.19
N ILE A 126 12.77 10.99 1.05
CA ILE A 126 11.53 10.21 0.75
C ILE A 126 11.61 9.40 -0.56
N SER A 127 12.58 8.49 -0.68
CA SER A 127 12.53 7.46 -1.74
C SER A 127 13.26 6.12 -1.50
N ARG A 128 13.48 5.63 -0.26
CA ARG A 128 13.88 4.22 -0.03
C ARG A 128 12.68 3.26 0.10
N SER A 129 11.87 3.17 -0.97
CA SER A 129 10.95 2.04 -1.22
C SER A 129 10.44 1.97 -2.67
N THR A 130 11.14 2.56 -3.65
CA THR A 130 10.88 2.33 -5.09
C THR A 130 11.51 1.02 -5.54
N PHE A 131 10.82 -0.10 -5.30
CA PHE A 131 11.15 -1.38 -5.95
C PHE A 131 10.12 -1.68 -7.04
N THR A 132 10.31 -1.02 -8.18
CA THR A 132 9.58 -1.22 -9.43
C THR A 132 10.01 -2.54 -10.07
N LEU A 133 9.46 -3.66 -9.59
CA LEU A 133 9.57 -4.94 -10.28
C LEU A 133 8.65 -4.95 -11.50
N PHE A 134 9.20 -4.53 -12.65
CA PHE A 134 8.65 -4.85 -13.95
C PHE A 134 8.83 -6.34 -14.22
N HIS A 135 7.77 -7.13 -14.04
CA HIS A 135 7.73 -8.50 -14.56
C HIS A 135 7.52 -8.47 -16.07
N HIS A 136 8.59 -8.58 -16.85
CA HIS A 136 8.48 -9.00 -18.24
C HIS A 136 8.25 -10.52 -18.28
N PHE A 137 6.99 -10.92 -18.44
CA PHE A 137 6.66 -12.27 -18.89
C PHE A 137 6.94 -12.37 -20.39
N ILE A 138 8.09 -12.94 -20.76
CA ILE A 138 8.33 -13.41 -22.12
C ILE A 138 7.95 -14.89 -22.17
N ILE A 139 6.80 -15.19 -22.76
CA ILE A 139 6.36 -16.57 -22.98
C ILE A 139 7.05 -17.09 -24.25
N HIS A 140 8.19 -17.76 -24.08
CA HIS A 140 8.71 -18.68 -25.09
C HIS A 140 8.60 -20.13 -24.60
N ARG A 141 8.39 -21.03 -25.57
CA ARG A 141 8.02 -22.43 -25.39
C ARG A 141 8.93 -23.19 -24.41
N GLY A 142 8.38 -23.56 -23.24
CA GLY A 142 8.64 -24.87 -22.63
C GLY A 142 9.76 -25.02 -21.60
N PHE A 143 10.49 -23.97 -21.19
CA PHE A 143 11.54 -24.10 -20.16
C PHE A 143 11.56 -22.92 -19.19
N VAL A 144 11.72 -23.20 -17.89
CA VAL A 144 11.82 -22.18 -16.82
C VAL A 144 13.19 -22.29 -16.17
N THR A 145 14.01 -21.26 -16.32
CA THR A 145 15.24 -21.06 -15.53
C THR A 145 15.24 -19.65 -14.94
N SER A 146 15.61 -19.53 -13.67
CA SER A 146 15.62 -18.27 -12.92
C SER A 146 17.04 -17.93 -12.51
N THR A 147 17.66 -16.93 -13.13
CA THR A 147 18.98 -16.43 -12.76
C THR A 147 18.86 -15.16 -11.93
N PHE A 148 19.35 -15.21 -10.68
CA PHE A 148 19.47 -14.03 -9.81
C PHE A 148 20.88 -13.44 -9.97
N ASN A 149 20.98 -12.21 -10.46
CA ASN A 149 22.20 -11.41 -10.38
C ASN A 149 21.98 -10.21 -9.46
N ALA A 150 22.58 -10.24 -8.29
CA ALA A 150 22.64 -9.11 -7.37
C ALA A 150 24.03 -8.48 -7.45
N LEU A 151 24.15 -7.30 -8.07
CA LEU A 151 25.36 -6.49 -8.03
C LEU A 151 25.22 -5.46 -6.91
N ALA A 152 25.90 -5.71 -5.80
CA ALA A 152 26.04 -4.76 -4.70
C ALA A 152 27.31 -3.93 -4.89
N THR A 153 27.16 -2.66 -5.25
CA THR A 153 28.27 -1.70 -5.26
C THR A 153 28.45 -1.11 -3.85
N LEU A 154 29.48 -1.57 -3.15
CA LEU A 154 29.94 -0.98 -1.89
C LEU A 154 30.65 0.35 -2.18
N ASN A 155 30.22 1.41 -1.49
CA ASN A 155 30.82 2.74 -1.61
C ASN A 155 31.77 2.94 -0.42
N LEU A 156 33.08 2.93 -0.69
CA LEU A 156 34.14 3.09 0.32
C LEU A 156 34.54 4.57 0.41
N GLN A 157 34.21 5.23 1.52
CA GLN A 157 34.68 6.60 1.79
C GLN A 157 36.18 6.61 2.11
N SER A 158 36.88 7.58 1.52
CA SER A 158 38.32 7.76 1.63
C SER A 158 38.71 8.45 2.94
N TYR A 159 39.80 8.01 3.57
CA TYR A 159 40.53 8.77 4.59
C TYR A 159 42.02 8.90 4.22
N VAL A 160 42.36 10.14 3.87
CA VAL A 160 43.64 10.89 3.90
C VAL A 160 44.95 10.19 4.33
N VAL A 161 45.95 10.33 3.44
CA VAL A 161 47.44 10.45 3.59
C VAL A 161 47.90 10.79 5.04
N ILE A 162 48.97 10.24 5.67
CA ILE A 162 50.44 10.30 5.44
C ILE A 162 51.13 9.17 6.26
N GLY A 163 52.30 8.60 5.94
CA GLY A 163 53.11 8.70 4.71
C GLY A 163 54.65 8.79 4.88
N LEU A 164 55.27 8.20 5.92
CA LEU A 164 56.71 7.93 6.06
C LEU A 164 56.94 6.53 6.66
#